data_AF-A0A930A8Z4-F1
#
_entry.id   AF-A0A930A8Z4-F1
#
_cell.length_a   1.000
_cell.length_b   1.000
_cell.length_c   1.000
_cell.angle_alpha   90.00
_cell.angle_beta   90.00
_cell.angle_gamma   90.00
#
_symmetry.space_group_name_H-M   'P 1'
#
loop_
_entity.id
_entity.type
_entity.pdbx_description
1 polymer ?
#
loop_
_entity_poly.entity_id
_entity_poly.type
_entity_poly.pdbx_seq_one_letter_code
_entity_poly.pdbx_strand_id
1 'polypeptide(L)'
;FKDVLREVVNEVDIRGYAVKGFVACINNQKEYYRINMLLKDYKVAFNLFKPNWPIYTHTNNSSPSIFGEDSDVTASVVANGCGIEGVVKNSIISRNVKVGRDAVIENSIVLPGAVIGDGVHLDHVIVDKYATIHKVKELVGTEDNLIYVKRRDCI
;
A
#
# COMPACT_ATOMS: atom_id res chain seq x y z
N PHE A 1 6.22 -25.22 15.27
CA PHE A 1 7.51 -25.27 14.53
C PHE A 1 8.70 -25.38 15.46
N LYS A 2 8.91 -24.45 16.40
CA LYS A 2 10.06 -24.50 17.33
C LYS A 2 10.12 -25.81 18.14
N ASP A 3 8.99 -26.28 18.64
CA ASP A 3 8.94 -27.49 19.48
C ASP A 3 9.15 -28.76 18.65
N VAL A 4 8.48 -28.86 17.50
CA VAL A 4 8.70 -29.95 16.52
C VAL A 4 10.17 -30.06 16.11
N LEU A 5 10.82 -28.93 15.79
CA LEU A 5 12.24 -28.93 15.42
C LEU A 5 13.14 -29.38 16.58
N ARG A 6 12.79 -29.05 17.83
CA ARG A 6 13.55 -29.46 19.02
C ARG A 6 13.41 -30.95 19.31
N GLU A 7 12.24 -31.53 19.06
CA GLU A 7 12.01 -32.96 19.26
C GLU A 7 12.82 -33.80 18.28
N VAL A 8 12.88 -33.40 17.01
CA VAL A 8 13.54 -34.19 15.95
C VAL A 8 15.02 -33.85 15.73
N VAL A 9 15.57 -32.82 16.39
CA VAL A 9 16.93 -32.31 16.11
C VAL A 9 18.03 -33.36 16.27
N ASN A 10 17.83 -34.35 17.14
CA ASN A 10 18.79 -35.43 17.38
C ASN A 10 18.55 -36.65 16.47
N GLU A 11 17.42 -36.70 15.77
CA GLU A 11 16.99 -37.85 14.96
C GLU A 11 17.17 -37.60 13.45
N VAL A 12 17.23 -36.34 13.02
CA VAL A 12 17.35 -35.97 11.60
C VAL A 12 18.48 -34.98 11.34
N ASP A 13 19.10 -35.04 10.16
CA ASP A 13 20.07 -34.05 9.68
C ASP A 13 19.34 -32.77 9.22
N ILE A 14 19.41 -31.71 10.02
CA ILE A 14 18.80 -30.40 9.72
C ILE A 14 19.84 -29.49 9.08
N ARG A 15 19.59 -29.05 7.84
CA ARG A 15 20.45 -28.11 7.11
C ARG A 15 19.73 -26.81 6.79
N GLY A 16 20.46 -25.70 6.88
CA GLY A 16 19.97 -24.39 6.46
C GLY A 16 20.19 -24.14 4.96
N TYR A 17 19.19 -23.58 4.29
CA TYR A 17 19.32 -23.09 2.92
C TYR A 17 19.15 -21.57 2.89
N ALA A 18 20.16 -20.86 2.40
CA ALA A 18 20.12 -19.41 2.33
C ALA A 18 19.19 -18.95 1.20
N VAL A 19 18.08 -18.29 1.57
CA VAL A 19 17.22 -17.61 0.60
C VAL A 19 17.89 -16.33 0.15
N LYS A 20 18.29 -16.28 -1.12
CA LYS A 20 18.89 -15.11 -1.76
C LYS A 20 17.82 -14.34 -2.51
N GLY A 21 17.34 -13.25 -1.92
CA GLY A 21 16.32 -12.40 -2.53
C GLY A 21 15.63 -11.49 -1.52
N PHE A 22 14.63 -10.77 -2.00
CA PHE A 22 13.80 -9.93 -1.14
C PHE A 22 12.96 -10.82 -0.21
N VAL A 23 13.09 -10.61 1.10
CA VAL A 23 12.25 -11.22 2.13
C VAL A 23 11.82 -10.12 3.07
N ALA A 24 10.53 -10.06 3.37
CA ALA A 24 9.96 -9.07 4.27
C ALA A 24 8.89 -9.72 5.16
N CYS A 25 8.89 -9.37 6.44
CA CYS A 25 7.96 -9.90 7.43
C CYS A 25 7.03 -8.78 7.91
N ILE A 26 5.74 -8.90 7.63
CA ILE A 26 4.74 -7.92 8.07
C ILE A 26 4.10 -8.43 9.36
N ASN A 27 4.56 -7.90 10.50
CA ASN A 27 4.08 -8.31 11.83
C ASN A 27 3.27 -7.23 12.54
N ASN A 28 3.28 -5.99 12.04
CA ASN A 28 2.56 -4.87 12.62
C ASN A 28 2.28 -3.81 11.54
N GLN A 29 1.50 -2.78 11.90
CA GLN A 29 1.10 -1.70 11.00
C GLN A 29 2.31 -0.91 10.44
N LYS A 30 3.33 -0.66 11.26
CA LYS A 30 4.54 0.06 10.85
C LYS A 30 5.30 -0.70 9.78
N GLU A 31 5.49 -2.01 9.97
CA GLU A 31 6.12 -2.88 8.97
C GLU A 31 5.27 -2.99 7.70
N TYR A 32 3.95 -3.08 7.83
CA TYR A 32 3.05 -3.06 6.68
C TYR A 32 3.27 -1.79 5.83
N TYR A 33 3.24 -0.62 6.46
CA TYR A 33 3.47 0.65 5.78
C TYR A 33 4.85 0.71 5.14
N ARG A 34 5.90 0.49 5.94
CA ARG A 34 7.30 0.56 5.50
C ARG A 34 7.59 -0.36 4.32
N ILE A 35 7.12 -1.61 4.36
CA ILE A 35 7.39 -2.60 3.31
C ILE A 35 6.64 -2.24 2.03
N ASN A 36 5.37 -1.80 2.11
CA ASN A 36 4.64 -1.36 0.92
C ASN A 36 5.30 -0.12 0.30
N MET A 37 5.63 0.88 1.11
CA MET A 37 6.32 2.10 0.65
C MET A 37 7.70 1.80 0.04
N LEU A 38 8.43 0.81 0.56
CA LEU A 38 9.68 0.34 -0.02
C LEU A 38 9.49 -0.28 -1.41
N LEU A 39 8.39 -1.00 -1.64
CA LEU A 39 8.07 -1.63 -2.93
C LEU A 39 7.67 -0.63 -4.02
N LYS A 40 7.53 0.65 -3.69
CA LYS A 40 7.42 1.72 -4.68
C LYS A 40 8.70 1.89 -5.50
N ASP A 41 9.86 1.66 -4.88
CA ASP A 41 11.13 1.74 -5.60
C ASP A 41 11.23 0.56 -6.57
N TYR A 42 11.33 0.87 -7.85
CA TYR A 42 11.44 -0.11 -8.93
C TYR A 42 12.59 -1.10 -8.71
N LYS A 43 13.74 -0.66 -8.18
CA LYS A 43 14.89 -1.54 -7.91
C LYS A 43 14.58 -2.56 -6.82
N VAL A 44 13.83 -2.16 -5.80
CA VAL A 44 13.37 -3.07 -4.73
C VAL A 44 12.32 -4.01 -5.29
N ALA A 45 11.32 -3.49 -5.98
CA ALA A 45 10.24 -4.27 -6.59
C ALA A 45 10.77 -5.34 -7.56
N PHE A 46 11.80 -5.02 -8.34
CA PHE A 46 12.43 -5.96 -9.28
C PHE A 46 13.06 -7.19 -8.60
N ASN A 47 13.52 -7.05 -7.35
CA ASN A 47 14.02 -8.20 -6.58
C ASN A 47 12.90 -9.14 -6.11
N LEU A 48 11.67 -8.64 -6.01
CA LEU A 48 10.47 -9.42 -5.65
C LEU A 48 9.79 -10.01 -6.89
N PHE A 49 9.55 -9.20 -7.93
CA PHE A 49 8.82 -9.60 -9.13
C PHE A 49 9.77 -10.16 -10.20
N LYS A 50 10.05 -11.46 -10.11
CA LYS A 50 10.95 -12.16 -11.04
C LYS A 50 10.18 -12.69 -12.27
N PRO A 51 10.63 -12.42 -13.51
CA PRO A 51 9.94 -12.87 -14.73
C PRO A 51 9.75 -14.39 -14.83
N ASN A 52 10.71 -15.17 -14.33
CA ASN A 52 10.69 -16.62 -14.32
C ASN A 52 9.96 -17.23 -13.10
N TRP A 53 9.44 -16.39 -12.20
CA TRP A 53 8.68 -16.80 -11.02
C TRP A 53 7.55 -15.81 -10.74
N PRO A 54 6.51 -15.77 -11.60
CA PRO A 54 5.44 -14.78 -11.50
C PRO A 54 4.55 -15.00 -10.27
N ILE A 55 4.07 -13.89 -9.69
CA ILE A 55 3.09 -13.90 -8.60
C ILE A 55 1.69 -13.81 -9.21
N TYR A 56 0.91 -14.87 -9.12
CA TYR A 56 -0.48 -14.88 -9.58
C TYR A 56 -1.42 -14.31 -8.52
N THR A 57 -2.37 -13.49 -8.98
CA THR A 57 -3.42 -12.91 -8.14
C THR A 57 -4.71 -12.77 -8.93
N HIS A 58 -5.81 -12.43 -8.25
CA HIS A 58 -7.10 -12.25 -8.89
C HIS A 58 -7.07 -11.00 -9.80
N THR A 59 -7.20 -11.24 -11.11
CA THR A 59 -7.34 -10.17 -12.12
C THR A 59 -8.74 -9.57 -12.05
N ASN A 60 -8.84 -8.26 -12.19
CA ASN A 60 -10.12 -7.57 -12.22
C ASN A 60 -10.09 -6.59 -13.39
N ASN A 61 -11.12 -6.64 -14.25
CA ASN A 61 -11.26 -5.64 -15.31
C ASN A 61 -11.59 -4.30 -14.68
N SER A 62 -10.81 -3.29 -15.03
CA SER A 62 -10.98 -1.90 -14.58
C SER A 62 -10.61 -0.98 -15.74
N SER A 63 -11.23 0.19 -15.80
CA SER A 63 -10.82 1.22 -16.75
C SER A 63 -9.36 1.65 -16.48
N PRO A 64 -8.69 2.28 -17.45
CA PRO A 64 -7.49 3.04 -17.17
C PRO A 64 -7.77 4.08 -16.07
N SER A 65 -6.71 4.48 -15.36
CA SER A 65 -6.81 5.58 -14.41
C SER A 65 -6.84 6.91 -15.16
N ILE A 66 -7.70 7.81 -14.69
CA ILE A 66 -7.94 9.13 -15.26
C ILE A 66 -7.30 10.15 -14.32
N PHE A 67 -6.52 11.06 -14.89
CA PHE A 67 -5.85 12.15 -14.22
C PHE A 67 -6.50 13.45 -14.71
N GLY A 68 -7.03 14.24 -13.78
CA GLY A 68 -7.66 15.54 -14.05
C GLY A 68 -6.63 16.60 -14.45
N GLU A 69 -7.12 17.73 -14.98
CA GLU A 69 -6.28 18.82 -15.50
C GLU A 69 -5.32 19.38 -14.44
N ASP A 70 -5.80 19.52 -13.20
CA ASP A 70 -5.03 20.05 -12.06
C ASP A 70 -4.36 18.95 -11.20
N SER A 71 -4.37 17.70 -11.66
CA SER A 71 -3.77 16.60 -10.88
C SER A 71 -2.25 16.59 -10.99
N ASP A 72 -1.58 16.35 -9.84
CA ASP A 72 -0.13 16.20 -9.77
C ASP A 72 0.22 14.91 -9.01
N VAL A 73 0.79 13.95 -9.71
CA VAL A 73 1.19 12.66 -9.13
C VAL A 73 2.69 12.50 -9.24
N THR A 74 3.37 12.58 -8.10
CA THR A 74 4.83 12.55 -8.03
C THR A 74 5.30 11.43 -7.12
N ALA A 75 6.24 10.63 -7.64
CA ALA A 75 6.88 9.54 -6.91
C ALA A 75 5.87 8.62 -6.20
N SER A 76 4.84 8.15 -6.91
CA SER A 76 3.72 7.37 -6.38
C SER A 76 3.38 6.20 -7.29
N VAL A 77 2.75 5.16 -6.75
CA VAL A 77 2.17 4.05 -7.54
C VAL A 77 0.67 4.24 -7.60
N VAL A 78 0.10 4.30 -8.80
CA VAL A 78 -1.35 4.40 -9.01
C VAL A 78 -1.82 3.19 -9.82
N ALA A 79 -2.69 2.39 -9.22
CA ALA A 79 -3.31 1.26 -9.90
C ALA A 79 -4.50 1.69 -10.77
N ASN A 80 -5.01 0.77 -11.58
CA ASN A 80 -6.08 1.01 -12.55
C ASN A 80 -7.43 1.40 -11.91
N GLY A 81 -8.29 2.05 -12.70
CA GLY A 81 -9.64 2.43 -12.32
C GLY A 81 -9.72 3.64 -11.41
N CYS A 82 -8.62 4.35 -11.19
CA CYS A 82 -8.61 5.53 -10.33
C CYS A 82 -9.08 6.79 -11.08
N GLY A 83 -9.72 7.70 -10.36
CA GLY A 83 -9.94 9.08 -10.81
C GLY A 83 -9.19 10.00 -9.86
N ILE A 84 -8.20 10.73 -10.36
CA ILE A 84 -7.34 11.60 -9.57
C ILE A 84 -7.52 13.04 -10.03
N GLU A 85 -8.16 13.87 -9.20
CA GLU A 85 -8.35 15.31 -9.46
C GLU A 85 -7.46 16.19 -8.57
N GLY A 86 -6.70 15.60 -7.64
CA GLY A 86 -5.85 16.30 -6.68
C GLY A 86 -4.37 15.92 -6.76
N VAL A 87 -3.64 16.21 -5.68
CA VAL A 87 -2.19 16.01 -5.56
C VAL A 87 -1.89 14.71 -4.81
N VAL A 88 -1.03 13.86 -5.36
CA VAL A 88 -0.60 12.59 -4.75
C VAL A 88 0.93 12.47 -4.78
N LYS A 89 1.55 12.56 -3.62
CA LYS A 89 3.01 12.53 -3.44
C LYS A 89 3.44 11.37 -2.56
N ASN A 90 4.52 10.69 -2.96
CA ASN A 90 5.11 9.61 -2.17
C ASN A 90 4.07 8.61 -1.64
N SER A 91 3.16 8.14 -2.47
CA SER A 91 1.99 7.39 -1.99
C SER A 91 1.65 6.18 -2.87
N ILE A 92 0.84 5.27 -2.33
CA ILE A 92 0.35 4.08 -3.01
C ILE A 92 -1.17 4.17 -3.11
N ILE A 93 -1.68 4.28 -4.33
CA ILE A 93 -3.10 4.36 -4.64
C ILE A 93 -3.54 3.06 -5.30
N SER A 94 -4.38 2.32 -4.60
CA SER A 94 -4.90 1.05 -5.07
C SER A 94 -6.05 1.22 -6.07
N ARG A 95 -6.50 0.10 -6.63
CA ARG A 95 -7.53 0.09 -7.68
C ARG A 95 -8.83 0.80 -7.27
N ASN A 96 -9.47 1.45 -8.23
CA ASN A 96 -10.79 2.07 -8.08
C ASN A 96 -10.87 3.13 -6.98
N VAL A 97 -9.78 3.85 -6.70
CA VAL A 97 -9.78 4.96 -5.74
C VAL A 97 -10.19 6.26 -6.43
N LYS A 98 -10.98 7.07 -5.74
CA LYS A 98 -11.33 8.43 -6.19
C LYS A 98 -10.65 9.46 -5.29
N VAL A 99 -9.96 10.42 -5.89
CA VAL A 99 -9.33 11.55 -5.20
C VAL A 99 -9.97 12.83 -5.74
N GLY A 100 -10.63 13.56 -4.86
CA GLY A 100 -11.32 14.81 -5.15
C GLY A 100 -10.39 15.97 -5.48
N ARG A 101 -10.98 17.08 -5.90
CA ARG A 101 -10.26 18.31 -6.24
C ARG A 101 -9.62 18.92 -5.01
N ASP A 102 -8.47 19.54 -5.17
CA ASP A 102 -7.69 20.17 -4.09
C ASP A 102 -7.29 19.21 -2.95
N ALA A 103 -7.54 17.90 -3.09
CA ALA A 103 -7.11 16.91 -2.12
C ALA A 103 -5.60 16.72 -2.23
N VAL A 104 -4.93 16.55 -1.09
CA VAL A 104 -3.49 16.35 -1.00
C VAL A 104 -3.24 15.05 -0.25
N ILE A 105 -2.57 14.10 -0.89
CA ILE A 105 -2.23 12.80 -0.31
C ILE A 105 -0.73 12.64 -0.32
N GLU A 106 -0.11 12.63 0.86
CA GLU A 106 1.33 12.51 1.06
C GLU A 106 1.64 11.29 1.92
N ASN A 107 2.72 10.57 1.61
CA ASN A 107 3.25 9.50 2.44
C ASN A 107 2.17 8.49 2.89
N SER A 108 1.25 8.12 2.00
CA SER A 108 0.01 7.44 2.40
C SER A 108 -0.28 6.22 1.53
N ILE A 109 -1.04 5.27 2.10
CA ILE A 109 -1.50 4.06 1.41
C ILE A 109 -3.02 4.09 1.38
N VAL A 110 -3.59 4.15 0.17
CA VAL A 110 -5.03 4.16 -0.05
C VAL A 110 -5.46 2.84 -0.70
N LEU A 111 -6.25 2.06 0.02
CA LEU A 111 -6.67 0.72 -0.37
C LEU A 111 -7.90 0.71 -1.30
N PRO A 112 -8.17 -0.40 -2.00
CA PRO A 112 -9.12 -0.42 -3.10
C PRO A 112 -10.52 0.13 -2.78
N GLY A 113 -11.05 0.92 -3.71
CA GLY A 113 -12.42 1.44 -3.63
C GLY A 113 -12.64 2.57 -2.63
N ALA A 114 -11.58 3.11 -2.01
CA ALA A 114 -11.69 4.26 -1.13
C ALA A 114 -11.99 5.57 -1.89
N VAL A 115 -12.62 6.52 -1.21
CA VAL A 115 -12.98 7.83 -1.75
C VAL A 115 -12.43 8.91 -0.85
N ILE A 116 -11.57 9.75 -1.41
CA ILE A 116 -11.00 10.94 -0.77
C ILE A 116 -11.72 12.15 -1.35
N GLY A 117 -12.43 12.90 -0.51
CA GLY A 117 -13.24 14.04 -0.91
C GLY A 117 -12.42 15.30 -1.19
N ASP A 118 -13.12 16.34 -1.64
CA ASP A 118 -12.49 17.60 -2.06
C ASP A 118 -11.83 18.34 -0.88
N GLY A 119 -10.61 18.82 -1.13
CA GLY A 119 -9.79 19.57 -0.16
C GLY A 119 -9.36 18.76 1.07
N VAL A 120 -9.38 17.43 1.00
CA VAL A 120 -8.90 16.57 2.10
C VAL A 120 -7.38 16.45 2.04
N HIS A 121 -6.72 16.67 3.17
CA HIS A 121 -5.29 16.46 3.35
C HIS A 121 -5.02 15.16 4.13
N LEU A 122 -4.26 14.24 3.54
CA LEU A 122 -3.78 13.02 4.17
C LEU A 122 -2.26 13.02 4.19
N ASP A 123 -1.66 12.83 5.35
CA ASP A 123 -0.22 12.59 5.49
C ASP A 123 0.04 11.43 6.46
N HIS A 124 0.85 10.45 6.07
CA HIS A 124 1.14 9.26 6.90
C HIS A 124 -0.12 8.48 7.33
N VAL A 125 -1.05 8.27 6.38
CA VAL A 125 -2.33 7.59 6.61
C VAL A 125 -2.44 6.30 5.82
N ILE A 126 -2.99 5.26 6.47
CA ILE A 126 -3.46 4.04 5.81
C ILE A 126 -4.98 4.08 5.77
N VAL A 127 -5.53 4.18 4.56
CA VAL A 127 -6.98 4.19 4.32
C VAL A 127 -7.41 2.82 3.83
N ASP A 128 -8.24 2.11 4.60
CA ASP A 128 -8.69 0.76 4.22
C ASP A 128 -9.82 0.78 3.17
N LYS A 129 -10.09 -0.41 2.61
CA LYS A 129 -10.98 -0.63 1.47
C LYS A 129 -12.35 0.00 1.68
N TYR A 130 -12.84 0.68 0.65
CA TYR A 130 -14.19 1.27 0.65
C TYR A 130 -14.43 2.32 1.74
N ALA A 131 -13.39 2.83 2.40
CA ALA A 131 -13.53 3.96 3.29
C ALA A 131 -13.78 5.25 2.49
N THR A 132 -14.55 6.16 3.07
CA THR A 132 -14.86 7.47 2.48
C THR A 132 -14.44 8.55 3.46
N ILE A 133 -13.59 9.47 3.03
CA ILE A 133 -13.09 10.60 3.82
C ILE A 133 -13.57 11.89 3.14
N HIS A 134 -14.53 12.57 3.73
CA HIS A 134 -15.08 13.83 3.22
C HIS A 134 -15.55 14.80 4.30
N LYS A 135 -15.75 14.35 5.55
CA LYS A 135 -16.20 15.24 6.65
C LYS A 135 -15.00 15.82 7.40
N VAL A 136 -13.93 15.05 7.52
CA VAL A 136 -12.64 15.50 8.06
C VAL A 136 -11.80 16.11 6.95
N LYS A 137 -11.27 17.31 7.20
CA LYS A 137 -10.41 18.04 6.26
C LYS A 137 -8.95 17.62 6.30
N GLU A 138 -8.47 17.11 7.44
CA GLU A 138 -7.06 16.78 7.61
C GLU A 138 -6.87 15.57 8.50
N LEU A 139 -6.06 14.62 8.05
CA LEU A 139 -5.56 13.47 8.81
C LEU A 139 -4.05 13.39 8.61
N VAL A 140 -3.29 13.82 9.62
CA VAL A 140 -1.83 13.88 9.57
C VAL A 140 -1.27 13.02 10.69
N GLY A 141 -0.65 11.90 10.31
CA GLY A 141 0.12 11.03 11.18
C GLY A 141 1.62 11.33 11.12
N THR A 142 2.42 10.38 11.58
CA THR A 142 3.88 10.39 11.43
C THR A 142 4.39 8.99 11.09
N GLU A 143 5.66 8.85 10.71
CA GLU A 143 6.28 7.54 10.48
C GLU A 143 6.22 6.61 11.71
N ASP A 144 6.22 7.18 12.91
CA ASP A 144 6.13 6.43 14.17
C ASP A 144 4.68 6.18 14.61
N ASN A 145 3.76 7.05 14.22
CA ASN A 145 2.35 6.95 14.58
C ASN A 145 1.45 7.18 13.35
N LEU A 146 1.25 6.12 12.59
CA LEU A 146 0.42 6.10 11.39
C LEU A 146 -1.06 6.15 11.77
N ILE A 147 -1.83 6.98 11.06
CA ILE A 147 -3.29 6.98 11.19
C ILE A 147 -3.88 5.85 10.35
N TYR A 148 -4.85 5.13 10.92
CA TYR A 148 -5.58 4.08 10.21
C TYR A 148 -7.08 4.40 10.14
N VAL A 149 -7.61 4.46 8.92
CA VAL A 149 -9.05 4.61 8.65
C VAL A 149 -9.63 3.24 8.33
N LYS A 150 -10.64 2.79 9.09
CA LYS A 150 -11.11 1.41 8.97
C LYS A 150 -11.93 1.20 7.70
N ARG A 151 -12.03 -0.07 7.33
CA ARG A 151 -12.84 -0.53 6.20
C ARG A 151 -14.26 -0.01 6.27
N ARG A 152 -14.74 0.64 5.20
CA ARG A 152 -16.08 1.22 5.09
C ARG A 152 -16.40 2.32 6.11
N ASP A 153 -15.40 2.85 6.82
CA ASP A 153 -15.63 4.04 7.65
C ASP A 153 -15.97 5.23 6.76
N CYS A 154 -16.78 6.14 7.32
CA CYS A 154 -17.33 7.30 6.64
C CYS A 154 -17.12 8.52 7.52
N ILE A 155 -15.94 9.12 7.38
CA ILE A 155 -15.45 10.23 8.18
C ILE A 155 -15.20 11.48 7.34
#